data_AF-A0A1F7MRS3-F1
#
_entry.id   AF-A0A1F7MRS3-F1
#
_cell.length_a   1.000
_cell.length_b   1.000
_cell.length_c   1.000
_cell.angle_alpha   90.00
_cell.angle_beta   90.00
_cell.angle_gamma   90.00
#
_symmetry.space_group_name_H-M   'P 1'
#
loop_
_entity.id
_entity.type
_entity.pdbx_description
1 polymer ?
#
loop_
_entity_poly.entity_id
_entity_poly.type
_entity_poly.pdbx_seq_one_letter_code
_entity_poly.pdbx_strand_id
1 'polypeptide(L)' 'MTAKIPWLPSTLPPGARPARCPRCGRAALVPWTLRRNGKTKAVFRTWVCTECQATEERPEPE' A
#
# COMPACT_ATOMS: atom_id res chain seq x y z
N MET A 1 -17.20 1.51 -5.44
CA MET A 1 -16.92 0.24 -4.74
C MET A 1 -16.77 0.58 -3.27
N THR A 2 -17.58 0.00 -2.38
CA THR A 2 -17.51 0.27 -0.94
C THR A 2 -16.13 -0.15 -0.42
N ALA A 3 -15.47 0.72 0.34
CA ALA A 3 -14.24 0.37 1.04
C ALA A 3 -14.53 -0.83 1.96
N LYS A 4 -13.86 -1.96 1.73
CA LYS A 4 -13.91 -3.15 2.61
C LYS A 4 -13.38 -2.86 4.01
N ILE A 5 -12.41 -1.94 4.12
CA ILE A 5 -11.72 -1.56 5.35
C ILE A 5 -11.75 -0.02 5.44
N PRO A 6 -12.46 0.58 6.41
CA PRO A 6 -12.71 2.03 6.44
C PRO A 6 -11.47 2.91 6.59
N TRP A 7 -10.41 2.42 7.25
CA TRP A 7 -9.19 3.19 7.53
C TRP A 7 -8.09 3.00 6.47
N LEU A 8 -8.34 2.20 5.43
CA LEU A 8 -7.43 2.08 4.30
C LEU A 8 -7.83 3.03 3.18
N PRO A 9 -6.86 3.58 2.44
CA PRO A 9 -7.14 4.43 1.29
C PRO A 9 -8.04 3.68 0.30
N SER A 10 -9.13 4.33 -0.10
CA SER A 10 -10.10 3.86 -1.08
C SER A 10 -10.04 4.67 -2.38
N THR A 11 -9.25 5.73 -2.40
CA THR A 11 -9.07 6.63 -3.55
C THR A 11 -7.58 6.83 -3.82
N LEU A 12 -7.26 6.98 -5.10
CA LEU A 12 -5.90 7.26 -5.54
C LEU A 12 -5.56 8.73 -5.25
N PRO A 13 -4.44 9.04 -4.55
CA PRO A 13 -4.01 10.42 -4.37
C PRO A 13 -3.73 11.11 -5.72
N PRO A 14 -4.05 12.41 -5.88
CA PRO A 14 -3.71 13.15 -7.09
C PRO A 14 -2.21 13.10 -7.38
N GLY A 15 -1.84 12.82 -8.63
CA GLY A 15 -0.44 12.72 -9.05
C GLY A 15 0.27 11.44 -8.59
N ALA A 16 -0.40 10.52 -7.91
CA ALA A 16 0.19 9.23 -7.56
C ALA A 16 0.52 8.41 -8.81
N ARG A 17 1.63 7.66 -8.74
CA ARG A 17 2.01 6.66 -9.74
C ARG A 17 1.75 5.26 -9.16
N PRO A 18 0.53 4.73 -9.24
CA PRO A 18 0.21 3.45 -8.65
C PRO A 18 0.88 2.30 -9.38
N ALA A 19 1.34 1.31 -8.61
CA ALA A 19 1.80 0.05 -9.13
C ALA A 19 0.62 -0.89 -9.43
N ARG A 20 0.89 -1.94 -10.20
CA ARG A 20 -0.07 -3.01 -10.46
C ARG A 20 -0.27 -3.84 -9.19
N CYS A 21 -1.51 -3.95 -8.74
CA CYS A 21 -1.84 -4.79 -7.58
C CYS A 21 -1.71 -6.28 -7.96
N PRO A 22 -0.95 -7.10 -7.19
CA PRO A 22 -0.80 -8.53 -7.48
C PRO A 22 -2.09 -9.34 -7.23
N ARG A 23 -3.09 -8.76 -6.54
CA ARG A 23 -4.34 -9.43 -6.18
C ARG A 23 -5.47 -9.20 -7.17
N CYS A 24 -5.68 -7.95 -7.60
CA CYS A 24 -6.77 -7.59 -8.52
C CYS A 24 -6.28 -7.16 -9.92
N GLY A 25 -4.97 -7.02 -10.13
CA GLY A 25 -4.38 -6.67 -11.42
C GLY A 25 -4.52 -5.20 -11.83
N ARG A 26 -5.23 -4.36 -11.06
CA ARG A 26 -5.42 -2.92 -11.35
C ARG A 26 -4.21 -2.09 -10.95
N ALA A 27 -3.94 -1.01 -11.67
CA ALA A 27 -2.94 0.00 -11.33
C ALA A 27 -3.47 0.92 -10.21
N ALA A 28 -3.51 0.39 -9.00
CA ALA A 28 -4.13 1.06 -7.84
C ALA A 28 -3.36 0.81 -6.53
N LEU A 29 -2.17 0.19 -6.59
CA LEU A 29 -1.35 -0.10 -5.43
C LEU A 29 -0.44 1.09 -5.13
N VAL A 30 -0.63 1.75 -3.99
CA VAL A 30 0.09 2.98 -3.61
C VAL A 30 0.82 2.84 -2.28
N PRO A 31 1.93 3.57 -2.08
CA PRO A 31 2.61 3.60 -0.79
C PRO A 31 1.72 4.24 0.28
N TRP A 32 1.72 3.69 1.50
CA TRP A 32 0.87 4.16 2.60
C TRP A 32 1.66 4.51 3.86
N THR A 33 2.06 3.52 4.64
CA THR A 33 2.76 3.73 5.92
C THR A 33 4.18 3.18 5.88
N LEU A 34 5.10 3.90 6.51
CA LEU A 34 6.42 3.37 6.84
C LEU A 34 6.37 2.77 8.24
N ARG A 35 6.97 1.60 8.41
CA ARG A 35 7.19 0.99 9.72
C ARG A 35 8.62 0.53 9.85
N ARG A 36 9.18 0.65 11.05
CA ARG A 36 10.47 0.06 11.39
C ARG A 36 10.25 -1.24 12.13
N ASN A 37 10.91 -2.30 11.70
CA ASN A 37 10.93 -3.55 12.45
C ASN A 37 11.84 -3.37 13.67
N GLY A 38 11.27 -3.43 14.88
CA GLY A 38 12.04 -3.22 16.12
C GLY A 38 13.15 -4.25 16.36
N LYS A 39 13.05 -5.45 15.77
CA LYS A 39 14.07 -6.50 15.93
C LYS A 39 15.23 -6.34 14.95
N THR A 40 14.94 -6.16 13.67
CA THR A 40 15.97 -6.11 12.62
C THR A 40 16.41 -4.70 12.27
N LYS A 41 15.74 -3.68 12.83
CA LYS A 41 15.84 -2.25 12.46
C LYS A 41 15.50 -1.94 10.99
N ALA A 42 15.16 -2.93 10.17
CA ALA A 42 14.78 -2.73 8.77
C ALA A 42 13.51 -1.90 8.65
N VAL A 43 13.49 -1.00 7.67
CA VAL A 43 12.33 -0.17 7.34
C VAL A 43 11.53 -0.87 6.25
N PHE A 44 10.21 -0.90 6.44
CA PHE A 44 9.26 -1.43 5.48
C PHE A 44 8.25 -0.36 5.12
N ARG A 45 7.90 -0.31 3.84
CA ARG A 45 6.78 0.48 3.33
C ARG A 45 5.61 -0.44 3.04
N THR A 46 4.49 -0.20 3.71
CA THR A 46 3.22 -0.84 3.40
C THR A 46 2.62 -0.15 2.18
N TRP A 47 2.27 -0.96 1.19
CA TRP A 47 1.54 -0.55 0.00
C TRP A 47 0.10 -1.04 0.10
N VAL A 48 -0.86 -0.24 -0.34
CA VAL A 48 -2.29 -0.52 -0.25
C VAL A 48 -2.95 -0.34 -1.61
N CYS A 49 -3.78 -1.30 -2.01
CA CYS A 49 -4.58 -1.17 -3.21
C CYS A 49 -5.88 -0.41 -2.92
N THR A 50 -6.13 0.70 -3.59
CA THR A 50 -7.34 1.52 -3.34
C THR A 50 -8.63 0.82 -3.80
N GLU A 51 -8.53 -0.17 -4.69
CA GLU A 51 -9.67 -0.88 -5.29
C GLU A 51 -10.07 -2.13 -4.49
N CYS A 52 -9.10 -2.98 -4.13
CA CYS A 52 -9.37 -4.24 -3.44
C CYS A 52 -8.92 -4.24 -1.97
N GLN A 53 -8.21 -3.20 -1.54
CA GLN A 53 -7.66 -3.00 -0.19
C GLN A 53 -6.76 -4.13 0.30
N ALA A 54 -6.12 -4.83 -0.64
CA ALA A 54 -4.99 -5.70 -0.34
C ALA A 54 -3.78 -4.86 0.06
N THR A 55 -3.02 -5.35 1.02
CA THR A 55 -1.78 -4.75 1.50
C THR A 55 -0.57 -5.61 1.12
N GLU A 56 0.56 -4.94 0.86
CA GLU A 56 1.83 -5.58 0.56
C GLU A 56 2.95 -4.82 1.27
N GLU A 57 3.79 -5.50 2.03
CA GLU A 57 4.93 -4.87 2.69
C GLU A 57 6.18 -5.05 1.84
N ARG A 58 6.88 -3.94 1.58
CA ARG A 58 8.12 -3.92 0.83
C ARG A 58 9.25 -3.39 1.71
N PRO A 59 10.43 -4.01 1.71
CA PRO A 59 11.59 -3.40 2.36
C PRO A 59 11.90 -2.08 1.67
N GLU A 60 12.10 -1.03 2.46
CA GLU A 60 12.52 0.29 1.99
C GLU A 60 13.98 0.48 2.41
N PRO A 61 14.89 0.83 1.49
CA PRO A 61 16.23 1.24 1.88
C PRO A 61 16.16 2.47 2.80
N GLU A 62 17.01 2.51 3.83
CA GLU A 62 17.13 3.68 4.72
C GLU A 62 17.69 4.91 3.99
#